data_AF-A0A0N0ZRD9-F1
#
_entry.id   AF-A0A0N0ZRD9-F1
#
_cell.length_a   1.000
_cell.length_b   1.000
_cell.length_c   1.000
_cell.angle_alpha   90.00
_cell.angle_beta   90.00
_cell.angle_gamma   90.00
#
_symmetry.space_group_name_H-M   'P 1'
#
loop_
_entity.id
_entity.type
_entity.pdbx_description
1 polymer ?
#
loop_
_entity_poly.entity_id
_entity_poly.type
_entity_poly.pdbx_seq_one_letter_code
_entity_poly.pdbx_strand_id
1 'polypeptide(L)'
;MDHEEREMILEIFPGTPPELLPIGEILYYRDEEGRVIIQEKGPPELRLTLEPLPGTLGSPQVCEACHRHLSGSALGFFRHPVGGRETHLRYLVLCLDTAACASHAEPERLREILLRGILT
;
A
#
# COMPACT_ATOMS: atom_id res chain seq x y z
N MET A 1 10.79 0.00 17.53
CA MET A 1 12.27 -0.15 17.62
C MET A 1 12.91 0.20 16.28
N ASP A 2 12.15 0.13 15.18
CA ASP A 2 12.65 0.21 13.79
C ASP A 2 12.93 1.65 13.30
N HIS A 3 12.39 2.67 13.99
CA HIS A 3 12.66 4.07 13.67
C HIS A 3 14.12 4.45 13.95
N GLU A 4 14.63 4.13 15.14
CA GLU A 4 16.01 4.40 15.52
C GLU A 4 17.00 3.63 14.63
N GLU A 5 16.66 2.40 14.24
CA GLU A 5 17.50 1.60 13.33
C GLU A 5 17.60 2.22 11.93
N ARG A 6 16.49 2.73 11.39
CA ARG A 6 16.47 3.42 10.10
C ARG A 6 17.30 4.69 10.10
N GLU A 7 17.18 5.49 11.16
CA GLU A 7 17.98 6.70 11.33
C GLU A 7 19.47 6.37 11.34
N MET A 8 19.88 5.37 12.13
CA MET A 8 21.28 4.93 12.16
C MET A 8 21.78 4.46 10.78
N ILE A 9 20.99 3.70 10.03
CA ILE A 9 21.40 3.24 8.68
C ILE A 9 21.59 4.43 7.74
N LEU A 10 20.67 5.41 7.77
CA LEU A 10 20.73 6.57 6.89
C LEU A 10 21.84 7.55 7.28
N GLU A 11 22.21 7.63 8.57
CA GLU A 11 23.37 8.39 9.03
C GLU A 11 24.69 7.81 8.51
N ILE A 12 24.83 6.47 8.50
CA ILE A 12 26.04 5.79 8.06
C ILE A 12 26.10 5.68 6.53
N PHE A 13 24.96 5.39 5.89
CA PHE A 13 24.81 5.15 4.46
C PHE A 13 23.77 6.10 3.86
N PRO A 14 24.10 7.40 3.72
CA PRO A 14 23.19 8.38 3.13
C PRO A 14 22.91 8.00 1.68
N GLY A 15 21.64 7.72 1.37
CA GLY A 15 21.19 7.27 0.05
C GLY A 15 20.81 5.80 -0.04
N THR A 16 20.79 5.07 1.08
CA THR A 16 20.22 3.71 1.13
C THR A 16 18.79 3.71 0.57
N PRO A 17 18.50 2.92 -0.48
CA PRO A 17 17.16 2.83 -1.05
C PRO A 17 16.11 2.34 -0.03
N PRO A 18 14.86 2.83 -0.09
CA PRO A 18 13.85 2.46 0.90
C PRO A 18 13.59 0.96 1.00
N GLU A 19 13.71 0.21 -0.09
CA GLU A 19 13.56 -1.25 -0.12
C GLU A 19 14.60 -2.01 0.69
N LEU A 20 15.74 -1.38 1.01
CA LEU A 20 16.81 -1.96 1.83
C LEU A 20 16.71 -1.58 3.32
N LEU A 21 15.85 -0.62 3.66
CA LEU A 21 15.63 -0.24 5.05
C LEU A 21 14.76 -1.29 5.77
N PRO A 22 14.93 -1.51 7.09
CA PRO A 22 13.99 -2.28 7.91
C PRO A 22 12.54 -1.82 7.71
N ILE A 23 11.54 -2.67 7.91
CA ILE A 23 10.12 -2.26 7.77
C ILE A 23 9.75 -1.29 8.91
N GLY A 24 9.13 -0.17 8.57
CA GLY A 24 8.57 0.77 9.53
C GLY A 24 7.13 0.44 9.91
N GLU A 25 6.55 1.28 10.76
CA GLU A 25 5.13 1.15 11.10
C GLU A 25 4.27 1.40 9.84
N ILE A 26 3.53 0.37 9.42
CA ILE A 26 2.61 0.45 8.29
C ILE A 26 1.22 0.86 8.78
N LEU A 27 0.67 1.91 8.20
CA LEU A 27 -0.73 2.27 8.28
C LEU A 27 -1.44 1.89 6.98
N TYR A 28 -2.58 1.22 7.12
CA TYR A 28 -3.45 0.85 6.01
C TYR A 28 -4.90 1.17 6.35
N TYR A 29 -5.45 2.19 5.68
CA TYR A 29 -6.76 2.74 6.02
C TYR A 29 -7.46 3.34 4.80
N ARG A 30 -8.73 3.71 4.98
CA ARG A 30 -9.53 4.43 3.98
C ARG A 30 -9.79 5.85 4.49
N ASP A 31 -9.58 6.84 3.65
CA ASP A 31 -9.87 8.24 3.99
C ASP A 31 -11.34 8.61 3.74
N GLU A 32 -11.70 9.85 4.06
CA GLU A 32 -13.07 10.36 3.97
C GLU A 32 -13.59 10.42 2.53
N GLU A 33 -12.69 10.58 1.56
CA GLU A 33 -13.00 10.54 0.12
C GLU A 33 -13.06 9.11 -0.44
N GLY A 34 -12.89 8.09 0.41
CA GLY A 34 -12.97 6.68 0.03
C GLY A 34 -11.72 6.14 -0.66
N ARG A 35 -10.63 6.91 -0.70
CA ARG A 35 -9.32 6.47 -1.19
C ARG A 35 -8.68 5.57 -0.17
N VAL A 36 -7.94 4.58 -0.65
CA VAL A 36 -7.19 3.67 0.22
C VAL A 36 -5.76 4.18 0.34
N ILE A 37 -5.28 4.31 1.58
CA ILE A 37 -3.96 4.81 1.90
C ILE A 37 -3.11 3.66 2.44
N ILE A 38 -1.93 3.49 1.88
CA ILE A 38 -0.84 2.72 2.48
C ILE A 38 0.27 3.70 2.82
N GLN A 39 0.67 3.75 4.09
CA GLN A 39 1.71 4.66 4.56
C GLN A 39 2.69 3.88 5.43
N GLU A 40 3.97 4.09 5.20
CA GLU A 40 5.03 3.58 6.04
C GLU A 40 5.68 4.76 6.78
N LYS A 41 5.55 4.77 8.11
CA LYS A 41 6.17 5.80 8.94
C LYS A 41 7.67 5.57 9.09
N GLY A 42 8.38 6.66 9.32
CA GLY A 42 9.82 6.69 9.57
C GLY A 42 10.55 7.52 8.53
N PRO A 43 11.89 7.55 8.56
CA PRO A 43 12.70 8.22 7.55
C PRO A 43 13.16 7.21 6.49
N PRO A 44 12.89 7.45 5.18
CA PRO A 44 11.93 8.42 4.66
C PRO A 44 10.49 7.96 4.90
N GLU A 45 9.57 8.93 5.00
CA GLU A 45 8.15 8.62 5.09
C GLU A 45 7.65 8.29 3.68
N LEU A 46 7.00 7.13 3.54
CA LEU A 46 6.48 6.67 2.26
C LEU A 46 4.95 6.63 2.31
N ARG A 47 4.31 7.11 1.25
CA ARG A 47 2.86 7.13 1.15
C ARG A 47 2.40 6.81 -0.26
N LEU A 48 1.41 5.91 -0.35
CA LEU A 48 0.69 5.58 -1.57
C LEU A 48 -0.81 5.82 -1.36
N THR A 49 -1.39 6.60 -2.25
CA THR A 49 -2.83 6.86 -2.30
C THR A 49 -3.43 6.13 -3.48
N LEU A 50 -4.46 5.33 -3.23
CA LEU A 50 -5.16 4.51 -4.21
C LEU A 50 -6.57 5.07 -4.43
N GLU A 51 -6.84 5.53 -5.65
CA GLU A 51 -8.15 6.07 -6.03
C GLU A 51 -9.15 4.95 -6.33
N PRO A 52 -10.37 5.00 -5.78
CA PRO A 52 -11.40 4.04 -6.13
C PRO A 52 -11.89 4.26 -7.56
N LEU A 53 -12.15 3.16 -8.27
CA LEU A 53 -12.83 3.18 -9.57
C LEU A 53 -14.28 2.75 -9.43
N PRO A 54 -15.20 3.34 -10.22
CA PRO A 54 -16.59 2.93 -10.22
C PRO A 54 -16.73 1.50 -10.73
N GLY A 55 -17.65 0.76 -10.11
CA GLY A 55 -17.98 -0.61 -10.49
C GLY A 55 -17.73 -1.62 -9.36
N THR A 56 -18.28 -2.80 -9.54
CA THR A 56 -18.05 -3.95 -8.66
C THR A 56 -17.47 -5.09 -9.47
N LEU A 57 -16.74 -5.98 -8.80
CA LEU A 57 -16.25 -7.18 -9.44
C LEU A 57 -17.43 -8.14 -9.63
N GLY A 58 -17.66 -8.58 -10.87
CA GLY A 58 -18.72 -9.53 -11.20
C GLY A 58 -18.40 -10.98 -10.80
N SER A 59 -17.13 -11.27 -10.48
CA SER A 59 -16.64 -12.59 -10.08
C SER A 59 -15.83 -12.50 -8.78
N PRO A 60 -15.76 -13.59 -7.99
CA PRO A 60 -14.83 -13.68 -6.87
C PRO A 60 -13.38 -13.48 -7.33
N GLN A 61 -12.60 -12.76 -6.53
CA GLN A 61 -11.19 -12.46 -6.79
C GLN A 61 -10.39 -12.52 -5.49
N VAL A 62 -9.07 -12.42 -5.60
CA VAL A 62 -8.15 -12.29 -4.46
C VAL A 62 -7.96 -10.82 -4.13
N CYS A 63 -8.12 -10.44 -2.86
CA CYS A 63 -7.66 -9.12 -2.40
C CYS A 63 -6.13 -9.08 -2.39
N GLU A 64 -5.53 -8.09 -3.04
CA GLU A 64 -4.07 -7.99 -3.15
C GLU A 64 -3.37 -7.63 -1.83
N ALA A 65 -4.09 -7.03 -0.86
CA ALA A 65 -3.54 -6.69 0.44
C ALA A 65 -3.57 -7.88 1.43
N CYS A 66 -4.72 -8.54 1.61
CA CYS A 66 -4.87 -9.62 2.59
C CYS A 66 -4.84 -11.04 1.99
N HIS A 67 -4.66 -11.18 0.68
CA HIS A 67 -4.62 -12.46 -0.06
C HIS A 67 -5.82 -13.41 0.14
N ARG A 68 -6.94 -12.92 0.70
CA ARG A 68 -8.16 -13.70 0.85
C ARG A 68 -8.96 -13.71 -0.45
N HIS A 69 -9.54 -14.87 -0.76
CA HIS A 69 -10.59 -14.99 -1.77
C HIS A 69 -11.91 -14.44 -1.21
N LEU A 70 -12.50 -13.50 -1.94
CA LEU A 70 -13.73 -12.82 -1.53
C LEU A 70 -14.71 -12.74 -2.70
N SER A 71 -15.99 -12.58 -2.39
CA SER A 71 -16.99 -12.28 -3.42
C SER A 71 -16.66 -10.94 -4.09
N GLY A 72 -17.00 -10.81 -5.36
CA GLY A 72 -16.76 -9.56 -6.08
C GLY A 72 -17.53 -8.36 -5.53
N SER A 73 -18.60 -8.57 -4.77
CA SER A 73 -19.32 -7.53 -4.02
C SER A 73 -18.58 -7.01 -2.80
N ALA A 74 -17.56 -7.73 -2.30
CA ALA A 74 -16.74 -7.33 -1.15
C ALA A 74 -15.42 -6.66 -1.57
N LEU A 75 -15.19 -6.56 -2.88
CA LEU A 75 -13.95 -6.07 -3.48
C LEU A 75 -14.23 -4.84 -4.36
N GLY A 76 -13.26 -3.95 -4.43
CA GLY A 76 -13.26 -2.78 -5.30
C GLY A 76 -12.00 -2.71 -6.15
N PHE A 77 -12.11 -2.05 -7.30
CA PHE A 77 -10.96 -1.67 -8.09
C PHE A 77 -10.42 -0.33 -7.61
N PHE A 78 -9.11 -0.26 -7.49
CA PHE A 78 -8.39 0.95 -7.17
C PHE A 78 -7.29 1.17 -8.20
N ARG A 79 -6.88 2.42 -8.38
CA ARG A 79 -5.76 2.78 -9.24
C ARG A 79 -4.80 3.72 -8.55
N HIS A 80 -3.58 3.80 -9.06
CA HIS A 80 -2.66 4.87 -8.73
C HIS A 80 -1.67 5.11 -9.89
N PRO A 81 -1.14 6.33 -10.02
CA PRO A 81 -0.01 6.60 -10.90
C PRO A 81 1.27 5.99 -10.32
N VAL A 82 2.11 5.44 -11.20
CA VAL A 82 3.39 4.81 -10.83
C VAL A 82 4.50 5.84 -10.95
N GLY A 83 5.37 5.95 -9.93
CA GLY A 83 6.54 6.83 -9.99
C GLY A 83 6.23 8.31 -10.25
N GLY A 84 5.02 8.76 -9.85
CA GLY A 84 4.54 10.12 -10.11
C GLY A 84 4.16 10.41 -11.56
N ARG A 85 4.10 9.38 -12.44
CA ARG A 85 3.69 9.52 -13.84
C ARG A 85 2.19 9.27 -13.98
N GLU A 86 1.43 10.35 -14.18
CA GLU A 86 -0.04 10.31 -14.37
C GLU A 86 -0.51 9.38 -15.50
N THR A 87 0.32 9.16 -16.52
CA THR A 87 -0.03 8.32 -17.67
C THR A 87 0.25 6.83 -17.47
N HIS A 88 1.04 6.47 -16.44
CA HIS A 88 1.34 5.08 -16.14
C HIS A 88 0.56 4.66 -14.89
N LEU A 89 -0.58 4.02 -15.13
CA LEU A 89 -1.49 3.60 -14.06
C LEU A 89 -1.28 2.12 -13.72
N ARG A 90 -1.30 1.82 -12.43
CA ARG A 90 -1.51 0.47 -11.92
C ARG A 90 -2.87 0.36 -11.28
N TYR A 91 -3.40 -0.85 -11.34
CA TYR A 91 -4.73 -1.19 -10.85
C TYR A 91 -4.60 -2.28 -9.80
N LEU A 92 -5.34 -2.14 -8.70
CA LEU A 92 -5.35 -3.08 -7.60
C LEU A 92 -6.78 -3.52 -7.28
N VAL A 93 -6.93 -4.77 -6.87
CA VAL A 93 -8.17 -5.31 -6.31
C VAL A 93 -8.04 -5.39 -4.79
N LEU A 94 -8.84 -4.62 -4.06
CA LEU A 94 -8.78 -4.54 -2.61
C LEU A 94 -10.15 -4.70 -1.97
N CYS A 95 -10.17 -5.10 -0.70
CA CYS A 95 -11.40 -5.14 0.10
C CYS A 95 -12.06 -3.76 0.17
N LEU A 96 -13.39 -3.74 0.06
CA LEU A 96 -14.17 -2.53 0.33
C LEU A 96 -14.13 -2.19 1.84
N ASP A 97 -14.19 -3.20 2.70
CA ASP A 97 -13.93 -3.04 4.14
C ASP A 97 -12.41 -3.06 4.40
N THR A 98 -11.81 -1.87 4.33
CA THR A 98 -10.37 -1.68 4.54
C THR A 98 -9.96 -1.97 5.98
N ALA A 99 -10.81 -1.69 6.97
CA ALA A 99 -10.51 -1.91 8.38
C ALA A 99 -10.44 -3.41 8.71
N ALA A 100 -11.41 -4.20 8.23
CA ALA A 100 -11.37 -5.66 8.36
C ALA A 100 -10.26 -6.29 7.50
N CYS A 101 -9.83 -5.63 6.43
CA CYS A 101 -8.69 -6.06 5.64
C CYS A 101 -7.36 -5.81 6.37
N ALA A 102 -7.22 -4.68 7.07
CA ALA A 102 -6.01 -4.31 7.79
C ALA A 102 -5.62 -5.31 8.88
N SER A 103 -6.60 -5.94 9.54
CA SER A 103 -6.32 -6.99 10.54
C SER A 103 -5.80 -8.30 9.96
N HIS A 104 -5.79 -8.45 8.63
CA HIS A 104 -5.36 -9.66 7.92
C HIS A 104 -4.23 -9.40 6.91
N ALA A 105 -3.88 -8.13 6.67
CA ALA A 105 -2.86 -7.77 5.69
C ALA A 105 -1.48 -7.75 6.38
N GLU A 106 -0.56 -8.57 5.89
CA GLU A 106 0.81 -8.59 6.40
C GLU A 106 1.53 -7.26 6.07
N PRO A 107 2.25 -6.64 7.02
CA PRO A 107 2.99 -5.39 6.79
C PRO A 107 3.95 -5.46 5.60
N GLU A 108 4.64 -6.59 5.42
CA GLU A 108 5.55 -6.88 4.30
C GLU A 108 4.83 -6.75 2.96
N ARG A 109 3.60 -7.28 2.89
CA ARG A 109 2.79 -7.25 1.68
C ARG A 109 2.32 -5.83 1.35
N LEU A 110 1.89 -5.09 2.36
CA LEU A 110 1.51 -3.69 2.19
C LEU A 110 2.70 -2.84 1.75
N ARG A 111 3.89 -3.09 2.31
CA ARG A 111 5.12 -2.43 1.89
C ARG A 111 5.53 -2.79 0.47
N GLU A 112 5.35 -4.04 0.05
CA GLU A 112 5.58 -4.45 -1.34
C GLU A 112 4.70 -3.65 -2.31
N ILE A 113 3.40 -3.49 -2.00
CA ILE A 113 2.47 -2.67 -2.79
C ILE A 113 2.92 -1.20 -2.81
N LEU A 114 3.26 -0.64 -1.64
CA LEU A 114 3.74 0.72 -1.46
C LEU A 114 4.98 1.02 -2.34
N LEU A 115 6.02 0.20 -2.21
CA LEU A 115 7.27 0.35 -2.95
C LEU A 115 7.04 0.20 -4.44
N ARG A 116 6.22 -0.77 -4.87
CA ARG A 116 5.82 -0.95 -6.26
C ARG A 116 5.05 0.22 -6.85
N GLY A 117 4.39 1.01 -6.00
CA GLY A 117 3.67 2.20 -6.43
C GLY A 117 4.56 3.42 -6.58
N ILE A 118 5.57 3.55 -5.71
CA ILE A 118 6.47 4.70 -5.66
C ILE A 118 7.68 4.53 -6.58
N LEU A 119 8.22 3.31 -6.66
CA LEU A 119 9.43 2.98 -7.43
C LEU A 119 9.04 2.37 -8.77
N THR A 120 8.86 3.17 -9.82
CA THR A 120 9.06 2.80 -11.25
C THR A 120 8.79 3.94 -12.23
#